data_AF-A0A7V3HU55-F1
#
_entry.id   AF-A0A7V3HU55-F1
#
_cell.length_a   1.000
_cell.length_b   1.000
_cell.length_c   1.000
_cell.angle_alpha   90.00
_cell.angle_beta   90.00
_cell.angle_gamma   90.00
#
_symmetry.space_group_name_H-M   'P 1'
#
loop_
_entity.id
_entity.type
_entity.pdbx_description
1 polymer ?
#
loop_
_entity_poly.entity_id
_entity_poly.type
_entity_poly.pdbx_seq_one_letter_code
_entity_poly.pdbx_strand_id
1 'polypeptide(L)' 'MILKLLIFAVVGLLIYKFLGGKLPTLGKTVQEKKLDDDTLVECERCGTYVTVKESIIVHGKYYCSKECSV' A
#
# COMPACT_ATOMS: atom_id res chain seq x y z
N MET A 1 -22.43 26.27 -29.12
CA MET A 1 -20.96 26.04 -29.12
C MET A 1 -20.51 25.08 -28.01
N ILE A 2 -21.17 25.06 -26.85
CA ILE A 2 -20.93 24.08 -25.75
C ILE A 2 -21.23 22.62 -26.13
N LEU A 3 -22.24 22.37 -26.96
CA LEU A 3 -22.64 20.99 -27.32
C LEU A 3 -21.54 20.23 -28.08
N LYS A 4 -20.78 20.94 -28.93
CA LYS A 4 -19.62 20.38 -29.64
C LYS A 4 -18.50 20.00 -28.66
N LEU A 5 -18.27 20.79 -27.60
CA LEU A 5 -17.25 20.52 -26.60
C LEU A 5 -17.58 19.30 -25.73
N LEU A 6 -18.86 19.10 -25.38
CA LEU A 6 -19.30 17.91 -24.65
C LEU A 6 -19.06 16.62 -25.44
N ILE A 7 -19.34 16.64 -26.74
CA ILE A 7 -19.12 15.47 -27.61
C ILE A 7 -17.63 15.15 -27.71
N PHE A 8 -16.77 16.16 -27.86
CA PHE A 8 -15.31 15.98 -27.87
C PHE A 8 -14.79 15.40 -26.55
N ALA A 9 -15.31 15.85 -25.41
CA ALA A 9 -14.92 15.33 -24.10
C ALA A 9 -15.30 13.84 -23.92
N VAL A 10 -16.50 13.45 -24.37
CA VAL A 10 -16.96 12.05 -24.29
C VAL A 10 -16.13 11.15 -25.20
N VAL A 11 -15.85 11.57 -26.44
CA VAL A 11 -15.01 10.80 -27.37
C VAL A 11 -13.58 10.66 -26.84
N GLY A 12 -13.00 11.73 -26.27
CA GLY A 12 -11.68 11.68 -25.65
C GLY A 12 -11.60 10.71 -24.48
N LEU A 13 -12.63 10.67 -23.62
CA LEU A 13 -12.72 9.71 -22.51
C LEU A 13 -12.86 8.27 -23.00
N LEU A 14 -13.63 8.03 -24.07
CA LEU A 14 -13.79 6.70 -24.66
C LEU A 14 -12.47 6.20 -25.24
N ILE A 15 -11.74 7.03 -25.99
CA ILE A 15 -10.43 6.66 -26.53
C ILE A 15 -9.44 6.38 -25.39
N TYR A 16 -9.39 7.25 -24.38
CA TYR A 16 -8.53 7.05 -23.21
C TYR A 16 -8.82 5.72 -22.49
N LYS A 17 -10.10 5.38 -22.29
CA LYS A 17 -10.53 4.13 -21.66
C LYS A 17 -10.27 2.91 -22.55
N PHE A 18 -10.34 3.05 -23.88
CA PHE A 18 -10.11 1.98 -24.84
C PHE A 18 -8.62 1.69 -25.07
N LEU A 19 -7.75 2.71 -25.01
CA LEU A 19 -6.29 2.57 -25.17
C LEU A 19 -5.57 2.00 -23.93
N GLY A 20 -6.30 1.42 -22.98
CA GLY A 20 -5.72 0.90 -21.75
C GLY A 20 -5.41 2.00 -20.74
N GLY A 21 -6.28 3.01 -20.66
CA GLY A 21 -6.29 4.04 -19.63
C GLY A 21 -6.38 3.41 -18.24
N LYS A 22 -5.24 2.95 -17.73
CA LYS A 22 -4.98 2.83 -16.31
C LYS A 22 -5.09 4.26 -15.82
N LEU A 23 -6.26 4.62 -15.29
CA LEU A 23 -6.32 5.75 -14.37
C LEU A 23 -5.15 5.55 -13.41
N PRO A 24 -4.21 6.50 -13.26
CA PRO A 24 -3.34 6.46 -12.12
C PRO A 24 -4.30 6.49 -10.95
N THR A 25 -4.46 5.35 -10.28
CA THR A 25 -5.24 5.24 -9.08
C THR A 25 -4.56 6.19 -8.11
N LEU A 26 -5.05 7.43 -8.06
CA LEU A 26 -4.84 8.40 -7.02
C LEU A 26 -5.65 7.96 -5.78
N GLY A 27 -5.81 6.65 -5.61
CA GLY A 27 -6.06 6.05 -4.32
C GLY A 27 -4.69 5.84 -3.73
N LYS A 28 -4.44 6.51 -2.61
CA LYS A 28 -3.40 6.15 -1.66
C LYS A 28 -3.54 4.65 -1.33
N THR A 29 -3.05 3.77 -2.17
CA THR A 29 -2.46 2.56 -1.64
C THR A 29 -1.13 3.08 -1.14
N VAL A 30 -1.08 3.33 0.17
CA VAL A 30 0.14 3.04 0.90
C VAL A 30 0.48 1.65 0.40
N GLN A 31 1.38 1.57 -0.58
CA GLN A 31 2.19 0.38 -0.71
C GLN A 31 2.85 0.35 0.65
N GLU A 32 2.20 -0.33 1.60
CA GLU A 32 2.93 -0.99 2.65
C GLU A 32 3.97 -1.75 1.85
N LYS A 33 5.17 -1.17 1.77
CA LYS A 33 6.35 -1.90 1.42
C LYS A 33 6.30 -3.02 2.43
N LYS A 34 5.73 -4.17 2.01
CA LYS A 34 5.75 -5.37 2.81
C LYS A 34 7.23 -5.55 3.05
N LEU A 35 7.65 -5.28 4.28
CA LEU A 35 9.01 -5.58 4.68
C LEU A 35 9.18 -7.04 4.33
N ASP A 36 10.29 -7.33 3.67
CA ASP A 36 10.60 -8.70 3.33
C ASP A 36 10.60 -9.52 4.61
N ASP A 37 10.15 -10.78 4.53
CA ASP A 37 9.99 -11.66 5.69
C ASP A 37 11.29 -11.78 6.49
N ASP A 38 12.44 -11.66 5.83
CA ASP A 38 13.78 -11.73 6.41
C ASP A 38 14.29 -10.36 6.92
N THR A 39 13.48 -9.30 6.82
CA THR A 39 13.86 -7.98 7.34
C THR A 39 13.91 -8.01 8.86
N LEU A 40 15.02 -7.54 9.43
CA LEU A 40 15.17 -7.39 10.87
C LEU A 40 14.42 -6.16 11.36
N VAL A 41 13.53 -6.36 12.33
CA VAL A 41 12.76 -5.35 13.03
C VAL A 41 13.06 -5.42 14.52
N GLU A 42 13.06 -4.26 15.16
CA GLU A 42 13.35 -4.14 16.60
C GLU A 42 12.10 -4.43 17.43
N CYS A 43 12.25 -5.26 18.47
CA CYS A 43 11.18 -5.50 19.43
C CYS A 43 10.94 -4.26 20.30
N GLU A 44 9.71 -3.75 20.31
CA GLU A 44 9.34 -2.54 21.08
C GLU A 44 9.63 -2.66 22.59
N ARG A 45 9.57 -3.89 23.14
CA ARG A 45 9.69 -4.10 24.60
C ARG A 45 11.12 -4.26 25.09
N CYS A 46 11.94 -5.02 24.35
CA CYS A 46 13.27 -5.45 24.81
C CYS A 46 14.42 -5.02 23.90
N GLY A 47 14.14 -4.43 22.72
CA GLY A 47 15.16 -4.00 21.77
C GLY A 47 15.83 -5.13 20.99
N THR A 48 15.41 -6.39 21.17
CA THR A 48 15.94 -7.51 20.37
C THR A 48 15.49 -7.39 18.92
N TYR A 49 16.43 -7.56 17.98
CA TYR A 49 16.13 -7.62 16.56
C TYR A 49 15.67 -9.03 16.16
N VAL A 50 14.50 -9.10 15.54
CA VAL A 50 13.90 -10.34 15.02
C VAL A 50 13.46 -10.14 13.58
N THR A 51 13.37 -11.21 12.81
CA THR A 51 12.84 -11.11 11.43
C THR A 51 11.34 -10.81 11.46
N VAL A 52 10.82 -10.13 10.44
CA VAL A 52 9.37 -9.87 10.33
C VAL A 52 8.58 -11.17 10.39
N LYS A 53 9.08 -12.25 9.78
CA LYS A 53 8.49 -13.58 9.80
C LYS A 53 8.38 -14.21 11.19
N GLU A 54 9.34 -13.96 12.07
CA GLU A 54 9.37 -14.50 13.43
C GLU A 54 8.73 -13.55 14.46
N SER A 55 8.53 -12.30 14.07
CA SER A 55 7.94 -11.28 14.92
C SER A 55 6.42 -11.44 15.06
N ILE A 56 5.89 -11.01 16.20
CA ILE A 56 4.46 -10.88 16.45
C ILE A 56 4.08 -9.43 16.25
N ILE A 57 3.09 -9.16 15.40
CA ILE A 57 2.62 -7.80 15.13
C ILE A 57 1.36 -7.52 15.97
N VAL A 58 1.45 -6.57 16.90
CA VAL A 58 0.31 -6.11 17.70
C VAL A 58 0.18 -4.61 17.56
N HIS A 59 -0.97 -4.13 17.06
CA HIS A 59 -1.23 -2.71 16.79
C HIS A 59 -0.15 -2.02 15.92
N GLY A 60 0.44 -2.73 14.97
CA GLY A 60 1.48 -2.20 14.08
C GLY A 60 2.87 -2.11 14.70
N LYS A 61 3.08 -2.69 15.89
CA LYS A 61 4.38 -2.83 16.55
C LYS A 61 4.88 -4.26 16.49
N TYR A 62 6.19 -4.42 16.43
CA TYR A 62 6.87 -5.71 16.33
C TYR A 62 7.36 -6.19 17.70
N TYR A 63 7.16 -7.48 17.98
CA TYR A 63 7.57 -8.12 19.23
C TYR A 63 8.28 -9.45 18.97
N CYS A 64 9.32 -9.74 19.74
CA CYS A 64 10.12 -10.96 19.58
C CYS A 64 9.45 -12.23 20.12
N SER A 65 8.46 -12.12 21.01
CA SER A 65 7.79 -13.27 21.64
C SER A 65 6.45 -12.88 22.25
N LYS A 66 5.63 -13.88 22.59
CA LYS A 66 4.33 -13.68 23.27
C LYS A 66 4.49 -12.95 24.60
N GLU A 67 5.57 -13.24 25.33
CA GLU A 67 5.90 -12.56 26.58
C GLU A 67 6.16 -11.07 26.36
N CYS A 68 6.62 -10.66 25.17
CA CYS A 68 6.84 -9.26 24.84
C CYS A 68 5.61 -8.55 24.28
N SER A 69 4.62 -9.28 23.76
CA SER A 69 3.40 -8.73 23.17
C SER A 69 2.24 -8.55 24.16
N VAL A 70 2.43 -8.91 25.43
CA VAL A 70 1.44 -8.82 26.52
C VAL A 70 1.49 -7.47 27.23
#